data_AF-A0A3R6XYR5-F1
#
_entry.id   AF-A0A3R6XYR5-F1
#
_cell.length_a   1.000
_cell.length_b   1.000
_cell.length_c   1.000
_cell.angle_alpha   90.00
_cell.angle_beta   90.00
_cell.angle_gamma   90.00
#
_symmetry.space_group_name_H-M   'P 1'
#
loop_
_entity.id
_entity.type
_entity.pdbx_description
1 polymer ?
#
loop_
_entity_poly.entity_id
_entity_poly.type
_entity_poly.pdbx_seq_one_letter_code
_entity_poly.pdbx_strand_id
1 'polypeptide(L)'
;MSDEIKNPNTEEEYQPDLMTLEDEDGNEVTFEVIDALDHKGVHYLAVVEYAENEEDLNEDAQLVILSVGEDDEGEYLDVVEDDEVLMEVSKLFEQRLSEDYDIE
;
A
#
# COMPACT_ATOMS: atom_id res chain seq x y z
N MET A 1 -8.35 -27.76 1.87
CA MET A 1 -8.66 -26.95 3.06
C MET A 1 -7.35 -26.26 3.35
N SER A 2 -7.17 -25.09 2.75
CA SER A 2 -5.99 -24.26 2.98
C SER A 2 -6.39 -23.38 4.14
N ASP A 3 -6.00 -23.80 5.34
CA ASP A 3 -6.16 -23.01 6.56
C ASP A 3 -5.25 -21.79 6.41
N GLU A 4 -5.80 -20.72 5.88
CA GLU A 4 -5.17 -19.41 5.82
C GLU A 4 -4.95 -18.93 7.25
N ILE A 5 -3.70 -18.61 7.55
CA ILE A 5 -3.17 -18.39 8.88
C ILE A 5 -3.73 -17.07 9.39
N LYS A 6 -4.79 -17.18 10.19
CA LYS A 6 -5.28 -16.11 11.05
C LYS A 6 -4.20 -15.81 12.08
N ASN A 7 -3.40 -14.76 11.85
CA ASN A 7 -2.42 -14.29 12.82
C ASN A 7 -3.09 -13.23 13.71
N PRO A 8 -3.41 -13.50 15.00
CA PRO A 8 -3.95 -12.51 15.91
C PRO A 8 -2.78 -11.92 16.71
N ASN A 9 -2.09 -10.92 16.18
CA ASN A 9 -1.12 -10.17 16.98
C ASN A 9 -1.77 -8.89 17.50
N THR A 10 -2.27 -9.00 18.73
CA THR A 10 -2.58 -7.88 19.61
C THR A 10 -1.37 -7.67 20.51
N GLU A 11 -0.47 -6.75 20.14
CA GLU A 11 0.43 -5.96 20.99
C GLU A 11 1.09 -4.91 20.09
N GLU A 12 1.04 -3.64 20.51
CA GLU A 12 1.46 -2.42 19.80
C GLU A 12 2.99 -2.35 19.57
N GLU A 13 3.53 -3.23 18.74
CA GLU A 13 4.74 -2.96 18.00
C GLU A 13 4.29 -2.45 16.62
N TYR A 14 4.64 -1.21 16.26
CA TYR A 14 4.56 -0.72 14.88
C TYR A 14 5.47 -1.61 14.03
N GLN A 15 4.99 -2.81 13.69
CA GLN A 15 5.60 -3.65 12.68
C GLN A 15 5.05 -3.11 11.37
N PRO A 16 5.89 -2.49 10.54
CA PRO A 16 5.44 -1.96 9.26
C PRO A 16 4.82 -3.11 8.47
N ASP A 17 3.63 -2.90 7.90
CA ASP A 17 2.98 -3.87 7.02
C ASP A 17 3.72 -3.86 5.68
N LEU A 18 4.81 -4.62 5.61
CA LEU A 18 5.64 -4.73 4.42
C LEU A 18 5.07 -5.76 3.44
N MET A 19 5.04 -5.38 2.17
CA MET A 19 4.62 -6.21 1.05
C MET A 19 5.71 -6.19 -0.02
N THR A 20 6.20 -7.37 -0.40
CA THR A 20 7.12 -7.52 -1.53
C THR A 20 6.34 -7.87 -2.79
N LEU A 21 6.50 -7.06 -3.83
CA LEU A 21 5.89 -7.25 -5.14
C LEU A 21 6.97 -7.47 -6.20
N GLU A 22 6.72 -8.38 -7.12
CA GLU A 22 7.55 -8.58 -8.31
C GLU A 22 6.98 -7.74 -9.45
N ASP A 23 7.81 -6.89 -10.06
CA ASP A 23 7.42 -6.10 -11.23
C ASP A 23 7.42 -6.94 -12.53
N GLU A 24 7.00 -6.34 -13.65
CA GLU A 24 6.97 -7.02 -14.97
C GLU A 24 8.37 -7.45 -15.49
N ASP A 25 9.44 -6.86 -14.96
CA ASP A 25 10.82 -7.19 -15.28
C ASP A 25 11.39 -8.29 -14.36
N GLY A 26 10.64 -8.73 -13.36
CA GLY A 26 11.04 -9.74 -12.38
C GLY A 26 11.86 -9.19 -11.21
N ASN A 27 11.82 -7.88 -10.95
CA ASN A 27 12.48 -7.29 -9.79
C ASN A 27 11.54 -7.30 -8.58
N GLU A 28 12.05 -7.78 -7.45
CA GLU A 28 11.36 -7.72 -6.17
C GLU A 28 11.54 -6.32 -5.55
N VAL A 29 10.44 -5.59 -5.41
CA VAL A 29 10.39 -4.30 -4.72
C VAL A 29 9.59 -4.47 -3.43
N THR A 30 10.13 -3.99 -2.32
CA THR A 30 9.43 -4.03 -1.03
C THR A 30 8.78 -2.70 -0.77
N PHE A 31 7.49 -2.72 -0.47
CA PHE A 31 6.71 -1.56 -0.13
C PHE A 31 6.16 -1.68 1.28
N GLU A 32 6.01 -0.56 1.95
CA GLU A 32 5.30 -0.43 3.22
C GLU A 32 3.87 0.04 2.94
N VAL A 33 2.89 -0.71 3.43
CA VAL A 33 1.48 -0.36 3.36
C VAL A 33 1.18 0.68 4.43
N ILE A 34 0.83 1.88 3.98
CA ILE A 34 0.60 3.03 4.84
C ILE A 34 -0.88 3.17 5.19
N ASP A 35 -1.75 2.98 4.21
CA ASP A 35 -3.20 3.00 4.42
C ASP A 35 -3.91 2.18 3.32
N ALA A 36 -5.15 1.76 3.58
CA ALA A 36 -6.00 1.09 2.61
C ALA A 36 -7.43 1.62 2.68
N LEU A 37 -8.04 1.86 1.51
CA LEU A 37 -9.40 2.39 1.43
C LEU A 37 -10.20 1.78 0.28
N ASP A 38 -11.49 1.58 0.52
CA ASP A 38 -12.43 1.19 -0.51
C ASP A 38 -13.03 2.42 -1.19
N HIS A 39 -12.86 2.53 -2.52
CA HIS A 39 -13.44 3.62 -3.30
C HIS A 39 -14.14 3.09 -4.55
N LYS A 40 -15.41 3.50 -4.75
CA LYS A 40 -16.25 3.09 -5.91
C LYS A 40 -16.35 1.56 -6.12
N GLY A 41 -16.14 0.76 -5.08
CA GLY A 41 -16.17 -0.71 -5.15
C GLY A 41 -14.85 -1.35 -5.58
N VAL A 42 -13.77 -0.57 -5.63
CA VAL A 42 -12.39 -1.04 -5.81
C VAL A 42 -11.65 -0.79 -4.50
N HIS A 43 -10.89 -1.77 -4.03
CA HIS A 43 -10.04 -1.62 -2.86
C HIS A 43 -8.70 -1.04 -3.30
N TYR A 44 -8.27 0.06 -2.69
CA TYR A 44 -7.00 0.72 -2.99
C TYR A 44 -6.07 0.62 -1.79
N LEU A 45 -4.78 0.40 -2.05
CA LEU A 45 -3.73 0.43 -1.05
C LEU A 45 -2.76 1.56 -1.37
N ALA A 46 -2.49 2.40 -0.38
CA ALA A 46 -1.43 3.37 -0.41
C ALA A 46 -0.16 2.72 0.13
N VAL A 47 0.85 2.63 -0.72
CA VAL A 47 2.13 2.02 -0.37
C VAL A 47 3.29 2.97 -0.68
N VAL A 48 4.36 2.90 0.10
CA VAL A 48 5.60 3.65 -0.14
C VAL A 48 6.76 2.67 -0.25
N GLU A 49 7.78 3.01 -1.04
CA GLU A 49 8.96 2.15 -1.15
C GLU A 49 9.63 2.01 0.22
N TYR A 50 9.75 0.77 0.68
CA TYR A 50 10.40 0.49 1.96
C TYR A 50 11.91 0.43 1.75
N ALA A 51 12.64 1.25 2.51
CA ALA A 51 14.08 1.14 2.61
C ALA A 51 14.50 0.92 4.06
N GLU A 52 15.43 -0.01 4.27
CA GLU A 52 15.94 -0.37 5.60
C GLU A 52 16.69 0.78 6.30
N ASN A 53 17.18 1.76 5.53
CA ASN A 53 17.88 2.93 6.05
C ASN A 53 17.12 4.20 5.67
N GLU A 54 16.98 5.12 6.62
CA GLU A 54 16.46 6.48 6.35
C GLU A 54 17.32 7.26 5.34
N GLU A 55 18.59 6.88 5.15
CA GLU A 55 19.47 7.46 4.11
C GLU A 55 19.22 6.86 2.71
N ASP A 56 18.62 5.68 2.61
CA ASP A 56 18.16 5.04 1.36
C ASP A 56 16.70 5.39 1.04
N LEU A 57 15.91 5.73 2.06
CA LEU A 57 14.63 6.40 1.85
C LEU A 57 14.95 7.73 1.14
N ASN A 58 14.52 7.83 -0.11
CA ASN A 58 14.51 9.14 -0.75
C ASN A 58 13.64 10.06 0.12
N GLU A 59 14.12 11.27 0.41
CA GLU A 59 13.28 12.33 1.01
C GLU A 59 12.02 12.60 0.15
N ASP A 60 12.04 12.13 -1.11
CA ASP A 60 10.94 12.05 -2.05
C ASP A 60 10.32 10.64 -2.17
N ALA A 61 10.19 9.89 -1.06
CA ALA A 61 9.49 8.59 -1.07
C ALA A 61 8.08 8.80 -1.67
N GLN A 62 7.87 8.29 -2.87
CA GLN A 62 6.66 8.56 -3.63
C GLN A 62 5.56 7.61 -3.18
N LEU A 63 4.41 8.17 -2.80
CA LEU A 63 3.21 7.39 -2.55
C LEU A 63 2.76 6.72 -3.85
N VAL A 64 2.76 5.38 -3.85
CA VAL A 64 2.23 4.55 -4.93
C VAL A 64 0.86 4.06 -4.51
N ILE A 65 -0.11 4.15 -5.41
CA ILE A 65 -1.46 3.64 -5.17
C ILE A 65 -1.65 2.37 -5.98
N LEU A 66 -1.92 1.28 -5.27
CA LEU A 66 -2.27 -0.01 -5.84
C LEU A 66 -3.78 -0.18 -5.76
N SER A 67 -4.36 -0.86 -6.73
CA SER A 67 -5.75 -1.28 -6.77
C SER A 67 -5.83 -2.80 -6.72
N VAL A 68 -6.76 -3.32 -5.92
CA VAL A 68 -7.07 -4.75 -5.85
C VAL A 68 -8.11 -5.06 -6.91
N GLY A 69 -7.74 -5.90 -7.88
CA GLY A 69 -8.65 -6.53 -8.81
C GLY A 69 -8.94 -7.97 -8.40
N GLU A 70 -10.07 -8.51 -8.86
CA GLU A 70 -10.41 -9.94 -8.74
C GLU A 70 -10.54 -10.50 -10.16
N ASP A 71 -9.82 -11.58 -10.45
CA ASP A 71 -9.92 -12.35 -11.69
C ASP A 71 -10.26 -13.83 -11.43
N ASP A 72 -10.27 -14.64 -12.48
CA ASP A 72 -10.54 -16.09 -12.40
C ASP A 72 -9.46 -16.87 -11.61
N GLU A 73 -8.28 -16.30 -11.38
CA GLU A 73 -7.15 -16.88 -10.66
C GLU A 73 -7.07 -16.40 -9.19
N GLY A 74 -7.67 -15.24 -8.87
CA GLY A 74 -7.81 -14.73 -7.51
C GLY A 74 -7.79 -13.21 -7.44
N GLU A 75 -7.36 -12.67 -6.30
CA GLU A 75 -7.11 -11.24 -6.16
C GLU A 75 -5.70 -10.90 -6.70
N TYR A 76 -5.61 -9.83 -7.49
CA TYR A 76 -4.35 -9.31 -8.01
C TYR A 76 -4.23 -7.82 -7.66
N LEU A 77 -2.98 -7.35 -7.59
CA LEU A 77 -2.66 -5.95 -7.33
C LEU A 77 -2.18 -5.30 -8.63
N ASP A 78 -2.76 -4.15 -8.95
CA ASP A 78 -2.40 -3.38 -10.14
C ASP A 78 -2.13 -1.93 -9.79
N VAL A 79 -1.14 -1.33 -10.44
CA VAL A 79 -0.73 0.06 -10.17
C VAL A 79 -1.74 1.00 -10.79
N VAL A 80 -2.22 1.99 -10.01
CA VAL A 80 -3.13 3.00 -10.53
C VAL A 80 -2.35 4.02 -11.35
N GLU A 81 -2.37 3.88 -12.67
CA GLU A 81 -1.75 4.83 -13.61
C GLU A 81 -2.68 5.99 -14.02
N ASP A 82 -3.98 5.89 -13.73
CA ASP A 82 -4.96 6.91 -14.12
C ASP A 82 -4.82 8.16 -13.22
N ASP A 83 -4.41 9.29 -13.82
CA ASP A 83 -4.18 10.56 -13.11
C ASP A 83 -5.43 11.05 -12.32
N GLU A 84 -6.65 10.85 -12.84
CA GLU A 84 -7.87 11.29 -12.15
C GLU A 84 -8.11 10.43 -10.90
N VAL A 85 -7.99 9.11 -11.02
CA VAL A 85 -8.14 8.18 -9.90
C VAL A 85 -7.03 8.38 -8.88
N LEU A 86 -5.78 8.47 -9.36
CA LEU A 86 -4.61 8.68 -8.51
C LEU A 86 -4.77 9.96 -7.70
N MET A 87 -5.13 11.09 -8.31
CA MET A 87 -5.34 12.35 -7.58
C MET A 87 -6.54 12.29 -6.62
N GLU A 88 -7.61 11.59 -6.97
CA GLU A 88 -8.80 11.48 -6.12
C GLU A 88 -8.51 10.64 -4.89
N VAL A 89 -7.87 9.48 -5.08
CA VAL A 89 -7.56 8.52 -4.02
C VAL A 89 -6.36 8.99 -3.20
N SER A 90 -5.35 9.62 -3.80
CA SER A 90 -4.21 10.19 -3.07
C SER A 90 -4.65 11.24 -2.08
N LYS A 91 -5.58 12.14 -2.46
CA LYS A 91 -6.13 13.14 -1.54
C LYS A 91 -6.87 12.51 -0.37
N LEU A 92 -7.58 11.41 -0.59
CA LEU A 92 -8.27 10.68 0.48
C LEU A 92 -7.24 10.09 1.45
N PHE A 93 -6.17 9.49 0.93
CA PHE A 93 -5.07 8.99 1.75
C PHE A 93 -4.34 10.09 2.50
N GLU A 94 -3.92 11.17 1.83
CA GLU A 94 -3.28 12.32 2.46
C GLU A 94 -4.14 12.92 3.58
N GLN A 95 -5.46 13.03 3.38
CA GLN A 95 -6.37 13.52 4.40
C GLN A 95 -6.38 12.61 5.63
N ARG A 96 -6.48 11.29 5.44
CA ARG A 96 -6.50 10.33 6.55
C ARG A 96 -5.16 10.24 7.25
N LEU A 97 -4.06 10.25 6.49
CA LEU A 97 -2.71 10.24 7.06
C LEU A 97 -2.40 11.52 7.82
N SER A 98 -2.87 12.67 7.34
CA SER A 98 -2.76 13.93 8.10
C SER A 98 -3.55 13.88 9.41
N GLU A 99 -4.70 13.18 9.43
CA GLU A 99 -5.51 12.98 10.64
C GLU A 99 -4.87 11.99 11.63
N ASP A 100 -4.22 10.92 11.14
CA ASP A 100 -3.63 9.87 11.97
C ASP A 100 -2.23 10.23 12.51
N TYR A 101 -1.42 10.93 11.71
CA TYR A 101 -0.05 11.30 12.05
C TYR A 101 0.11 12.70 12.71
N ASP A 102 -0.97 13.40 13.05
CA ASP A 102 -0.99 14.75 13.69
C ASP A 102 0.11 15.68 13.11
N ILE A 103 0.20 15.71 11.78
CA ILE A 103 1.22 16.48 11.06
C ILE A 103 0.72 17.93 11.00
N GLU A 104 1.19 18.79 11.94
CA GLU A 104 0.83 20.23 12.02
C GLU A 104 1.52 21.09 10.95
#